data_AF-A0A1R1Y8Y1-F1
#
_entry.id   AF-A0A1R1Y8Y1-F1
#
_cell.length_a   1.000
_cell.length_b   1.000
_cell.length_c   1.000
_cell.angle_alpha   90.00
_cell.angle_beta   90.00
_cell.angle_gamma   90.00
#
_symmetry.space_group_name_H-M   'P 1'
#
loop_
_entity.id
_entity.type
_entity.pdbx_description
1 polymer ?
#
loop_
_entity_poly.entity_id
_entity_poly.type
_entity_poly.pdbx_seq_one_letter_code
_entity_poly.pdbx_strand_id
1 'polypeptide(L)'
;MNDFKKYQSNRVDSPSRQVAPEHTGYNPQNEESDDDIDMIKSRIDEVKQDSLASTRNALAKIKKTETVAVKTMDTLGQQSAQLNRIDKTVDVTNVRADESIEKTSNLRTLNKSIFSFSFGNPFNSKKKRQAELDKAKQAQEHSITESERIRNQNFESKKRIENSTNYKSGSRYDPSRQLTKEERDKYTYNEDEDPEIENEINDNLNEISDVVGGLKKMALGMGQELETQNAQLNRIQSKTDDTSAKIAISQHHLRKIK
;
A
#
# COMPACT_ATOMS: atom_id res chain seq x y z
N MET A 1 21.90 -78.39 12.62
CA MET A 1 21.80 -76.98 13.04
C MET A 1 20.37 -76.74 13.53
N ASN A 2 19.92 -76.99 14.77
CA ASN A 2 20.53 -76.95 16.09
C ASN A 2 21.34 -75.68 16.34
N ASP A 3 20.67 -74.60 16.81
CA ASP A 3 21.24 -73.60 17.73
C ASP A 3 20.21 -72.54 18.21
N PHE A 4 18.98 -72.95 18.55
CA PHE A 4 17.99 -72.05 19.17
C PHE A 4 17.29 -72.65 20.41
N LYS A 5 17.98 -73.56 21.12
CA LYS A 5 17.48 -74.22 22.34
C LYS A 5 18.48 -74.11 23.52
N LYS A 6 19.01 -72.93 23.81
CA LYS A 6 19.91 -72.76 24.98
C LYS A 6 19.44 -71.80 26.07
N TYR A 7 18.24 -71.24 25.98
CA TYR A 7 17.73 -70.34 27.03
C TYR A 7 16.26 -70.59 27.36
N GLN A 8 15.92 -71.83 27.71
CA GLN A 8 14.77 -72.13 28.56
C GLN A 8 15.17 -73.25 29.52
N SER A 9 14.73 -73.12 30.78
CA SER A 9 14.94 -74.04 31.92
C SER A 9 16.22 -73.82 32.75
N ASN A 10 16.11 -72.98 33.79
CA ASN A 10 16.34 -73.42 35.18
C ASN A 10 15.85 -72.34 36.16
N ARG A 11 14.59 -72.46 36.61
CA ARG A 11 14.19 -72.19 38.00
C ARG A 11 14.38 -73.56 38.70
N VAL A 12 14.98 -73.70 39.87
CA VAL A 12 14.56 -73.26 41.21
C VAL A 12 15.71 -73.64 42.17
N ASP A 13 16.17 -72.75 43.05
CA ASP A 13 15.96 -72.82 44.52
C ASP A 13 16.76 -71.75 45.26
N SER A 14 16.15 -71.16 46.28
CA SER A 14 16.69 -70.06 47.09
C SER A 14 17.54 -70.58 48.26
N PRO A 15 18.49 -69.77 48.77
CA PRO A 15 18.59 -69.65 50.23
C PRO A 15 18.67 -68.20 50.71
N SER A 16 17.73 -67.89 51.60
CA SER A 16 17.90 -67.11 52.84
C SER A 16 18.65 -65.77 52.82
N ARG A 17 17.83 -64.71 52.70
CA ARG A 17 17.90 -63.40 53.36
C ARG A 17 19.04 -63.21 54.39
N GLN A 18 20.00 -62.36 54.07
CA GLN A 18 20.66 -61.48 55.04
C GLN A 18 20.35 -60.03 54.65
N VAL A 19 19.73 -59.30 55.57
CA VAL A 19 19.39 -57.88 55.43
C VAL A 19 20.58 -57.08 55.95
N ALA A 20 21.17 -56.25 55.10
CA ALA A 20 22.13 -55.20 55.45
C ALA A 20 21.87 -53.99 54.54
N PRO A 21 22.09 -52.75 55.04
CA PRO A 21 21.13 -51.67 54.96
C PRO A 21 21.11 -50.93 53.62
N GLU A 22 19.96 -50.31 53.35
CA GLU A 22 19.78 -49.28 52.32
C GLU A 22 20.90 -48.25 52.43
N HIS A 23 21.76 -48.19 51.41
CA HIS A 23 22.51 -46.99 51.11
C HIS A 23 21.75 -46.29 50.00
N THR A 24 20.79 -45.45 50.38
CA THR A 24 20.31 -44.35 49.54
C THR A 24 21.53 -43.48 49.25
N GLY A 25 22.23 -43.80 48.16
CA GLY A 25 23.21 -42.93 47.57
C GLY A 25 22.49 -41.71 47.05
N TYR A 26 22.38 -40.69 47.89
CA TYR A 26 22.15 -39.33 47.46
C TYR A 26 23.29 -39.00 46.49
N ASN A 27 22.97 -38.87 45.20
CA ASN A 27 23.89 -38.43 44.18
C ASN A 27 23.70 -36.91 44.02
N PRO A 28 24.51 -36.06 44.66
CA PRO A 28 24.32 -34.60 44.64
C PRO A 28 24.46 -33.98 43.24
N GLN A 29 24.97 -34.73 42.25
CA GLN A 29 25.03 -34.27 40.86
C GLN A 29 23.69 -34.30 40.12
N ASN A 30 22.68 -35.01 40.65
CA ASN A 30 21.35 -35.04 40.04
C ASN A 30 20.45 -33.88 40.53
N GLU A 31 20.69 -33.37 41.75
CA GLU A 31 19.90 -32.23 42.28
C GLU A 31 20.33 -30.90 41.66
N GLU A 32 21.64 -30.66 41.46
CA GLU A 32 22.13 -29.48 40.71
C GLU A 32 21.59 -29.47 39.28
N SER A 33 21.43 -30.64 38.63
CA SER A 33 20.86 -30.72 37.29
C SER A 33 19.35 -30.47 37.26
N ASP A 34 18.62 -30.84 38.30
CA ASP A 34 17.17 -30.65 38.37
C ASP A 34 16.83 -29.16 38.63
N ASP A 35 17.58 -28.48 39.50
CA ASP A 35 17.48 -27.04 39.72
C ASP A 35 17.79 -26.24 38.43
N ASP A 36 18.82 -26.65 37.68
CA ASP A 36 19.16 -26.05 36.39
C ASP A 36 18.05 -26.26 35.35
N ILE A 37 17.43 -27.45 35.31
CA ILE A 37 16.32 -27.77 34.43
C ILE A 37 15.09 -26.92 34.78
N ASP A 38 14.78 -26.73 36.06
CA ASP A 38 13.63 -25.94 36.50
C ASP A 38 13.83 -24.43 36.25
N MET A 39 15.06 -23.94 36.39
CA MET A 39 15.42 -22.58 35.96
C MET A 39 15.24 -22.41 34.45
N ILE A 40 15.64 -23.38 33.64
CA ILE A 40 15.46 -23.35 32.18
C ILE A 40 13.96 -23.37 31.82
N LYS A 41 13.14 -24.21 32.48
CA LYS A 41 11.68 -24.23 32.29
C LYS A 41 11.04 -22.88 32.58
N SER A 42 11.35 -22.30 33.73
CA SER A 42 10.82 -20.98 34.11
C SER A 42 11.16 -19.91 33.07
N ARG A 43 12.37 -19.97 32.50
CA ARG A 43 12.80 -19.04 31.44
C ARG A 43 12.08 -19.29 30.12
N ILE A 44 11.78 -20.55 29.78
CA ILE A 44 10.98 -20.89 28.60
C ILE A 44 9.58 -20.27 28.74
N ASP A 45 8.94 -20.43 29.90
CA ASP A 45 7.62 -19.87 30.17
C ASP A 45 7.62 -18.33 30.08
N GLU A 46 8.63 -17.68 30.67
CA GLU A 46 8.80 -16.23 30.57
C GLU A 46 8.91 -15.77 29.11
N VAL A 47 9.78 -16.41 28.32
CA VAL A 47 9.97 -16.07 26.90
C VAL A 47 8.71 -16.32 26.08
N LYS A 48 7.93 -17.36 26.41
CA LYS A 48 6.65 -17.64 25.74
C LYS A 48 5.60 -16.60 26.06
N GLN A 49 5.44 -16.22 27.33
CA GLN A 49 4.53 -15.15 27.73
C GLN A 49 4.92 -13.82 27.07
N ASP A 50 6.21 -13.51 27.01
CA ASP A 50 6.73 -12.35 26.30
C ASP A 50 6.44 -12.41 24.80
N SER A 51 6.61 -13.58 24.18
CA SER A 51 6.31 -13.81 22.75
C SER A 51 4.82 -13.64 22.46
N LEU A 52 3.95 -14.15 23.33
CA LEU A 52 2.51 -13.97 23.24
C LEU A 52 2.12 -12.48 23.36
N ALA A 53 2.63 -11.79 24.39
CA ALA A 53 2.40 -10.37 24.56
C ALA A 53 2.91 -9.56 23.35
N SER A 54 4.08 -9.92 22.82
CA SER A 54 4.68 -9.31 21.64
C SER A 54 3.82 -9.50 20.39
N THR A 55 3.33 -10.71 20.13
CA THR A 55 2.47 -11.01 18.97
C THR A 55 1.13 -10.28 19.05
N ARG A 56 0.49 -10.25 20.23
CA ARG A 56 -0.74 -9.44 20.47
C ARG A 56 -0.50 -7.95 20.20
N ASN A 57 0.61 -7.41 20.72
CA ASN A 57 0.97 -6.01 20.51
C ASN A 57 1.27 -5.69 19.05
N ALA A 58 2.00 -6.57 18.36
CA ALA A 58 2.30 -6.45 16.94
C ALA A 58 1.02 -6.45 16.10
N LEU A 59 0.10 -7.38 16.38
CA LEU A 59 -1.19 -7.47 15.72
C LEU A 59 -2.01 -6.19 15.88
N ALA A 60 -2.11 -5.66 17.11
CA ALA A 60 -2.80 -4.41 17.38
C ALA A 60 -2.19 -3.22 16.60
N LYS A 61 -0.86 -3.12 16.57
CA LYS A 61 -0.13 -2.09 15.81
C LYS A 61 -0.35 -2.22 14.30
N ILE A 62 -0.36 -3.44 13.78
CA ILE A 62 -0.51 -3.73 12.36
C ILE A 62 -1.95 -3.44 11.90
N LYS A 63 -2.98 -3.82 12.67
CA LYS A 63 -4.39 -3.45 12.40
C LYS A 63 -4.60 -1.93 12.38
N LYS A 64 -3.95 -1.21 13.30
CA LYS A 64 -3.96 0.25 13.29
C LYS A 64 -3.29 0.81 12.03
N THR A 65 -2.14 0.27 11.65
CA THR A 65 -1.42 0.66 10.43
C THR A 65 -2.24 0.39 9.17
N GLU A 66 -2.93 -0.75 9.11
CA GLU A 66 -3.85 -1.11 8.03
C GLU A 66 -4.95 -0.06 7.86
N THR A 67 -5.60 0.32 8.98
CA THR A 67 -6.64 1.36 8.97
C THR A 67 -6.12 2.69 8.44
N VAL A 68 -4.91 3.09 8.84
CA VAL A 68 -4.27 4.30 8.36
C VAL A 68 -3.91 4.20 6.87
N ALA A 69 -3.43 3.04 6.41
CA ALA A 69 -3.09 2.81 5.01
C ALA A 69 -4.33 2.87 4.11
N VAL A 70 -5.44 2.24 4.50
CA VAL A 70 -6.72 2.31 3.78
C VAL A 70 -7.21 3.76 3.69
N LYS A 71 -7.20 4.50 4.82
CA LYS A 71 -7.57 5.91 4.82
C LYS A 71 -6.67 6.77 3.92
N THR A 72 -5.38 6.44 3.87
CA THR A 72 -4.42 7.13 2.99
C THR A 72 -4.74 6.86 1.52
N MET A 73 -5.05 5.62 1.16
CA MET A 73 -5.50 5.25 -0.19
C MET A 73 -6.77 5.98 -0.61
N ASP A 74 -7.77 6.06 0.28
CA ASP A 74 -9.00 6.82 0.03
C ASP A 74 -8.70 8.30 -0.23
N THR A 75 -7.79 8.87 0.58
CA THR A 75 -7.34 10.25 0.43
C THR A 75 -6.64 10.46 -0.92
N LEU A 76 -5.76 9.54 -1.33
CA LEU A 76 -5.11 9.59 -2.64
C LEU A 76 -6.12 9.51 -3.79
N GLY A 77 -7.17 8.69 -3.67
CA GLY A 77 -8.25 8.63 -4.66
C GLY A 77 -9.05 9.93 -4.77
N GLN A 78 -9.34 10.56 -3.63
CA GLN A 78 -9.98 11.88 -3.60
C GLN A 78 -9.08 12.97 -4.20
N GLN A 79 -7.78 12.95 -3.88
CA GLN A 79 -6.79 13.86 -4.41
C GLN A 79 -6.63 13.71 -5.93
N SER A 80 -6.63 12.49 -6.46
CA SER A 80 -6.63 12.22 -7.90
C SER A 80 -7.83 12.90 -8.58
N ALA A 81 -9.04 12.76 -8.04
CA ALA A 81 -10.21 13.46 -8.56
C ALA A 81 -10.09 15.00 -8.46
N GLN A 82 -9.46 15.51 -7.40
CA GLN A 82 -9.20 16.94 -7.22
C GLN A 82 -8.18 17.48 -8.24
N LEU A 83 -7.06 16.78 -8.44
CA LEU A 83 -6.05 17.14 -9.44
C LEU A 83 -6.65 17.17 -10.84
N ASN A 84 -7.52 16.22 -11.18
CA ASN A 84 -8.24 16.21 -12.44
C ASN A 84 -9.19 17.41 -12.62
N ARG A 85 -9.79 17.91 -11.54
CA ARG A 85 -10.56 19.17 -11.58
C ARG A 85 -9.66 20.37 -11.81
N ILE A 86 -8.52 20.43 -11.11
CA ILE A 86 -7.53 21.51 -11.26
C ILE A 86 -7.02 21.55 -12.70
N ASP A 87 -6.63 20.41 -13.26
CA ASP A 87 -6.16 20.28 -14.64
C ASP A 87 -7.17 20.87 -15.62
N LYS A 88 -8.43 20.44 -15.53
CA LYS A 88 -9.52 20.96 -16.36
C LYS A 88 -9.75 22.47 -16.17
N THR A 89 -9.69 22.96 -14.93
CA THR A 89 -9.84 24.39 -14.65
C THR A 89 -8.70 25.20 -15.25
N VAL A 90 -7.46 24.72 -15.15
CA VAL A 90 -6.30 25.35 -15.76
C VAL A 90 -6.44 25.37 -17.29
N ASP A 91 -6.91 24.27 -17.91
CA ASP A 91 -7.14 24.24 -19.36
C ASP A 91 -8.18 25.28 -19.82
N VAL A 92 -9.32 25.35 -19.14
CA VAL A 92 -10.35 26.35 -19.43
C VAL A 92 -9.81 27.77 -19.23
N THR A 93 -8.99 27.96 -18.19
CA THR A 93 -8.38 29.26 -17.91
C THR A 93 -7.37 29.63 -18.98
N ASN A 94 -6.59 28.66 -19.49
CA ASN A 94 -5.63 28.88 -20.56
C ASN A 94 -6.32 29.34 -21.85
N VAL A 95 -7.40 28.64 -22.25
CA VAL A 95 -8.21 29.03 -23.42
C VAL A 95 -8.80 30.45 -23.27
N ARG A 96 -9.30 30.79 -22.07
CA ARG A 96 -9.80 32.14 -21.79
C ARG A 96 -8.69 33.19 -21.80
N ALA A 97 -7.50 32.85 -21.34
CA ALA A 97 -6.34 33.74 -21.38
C ALA A 97 -5.92 34.03 -22.83
N ASP A 98 -5.88 33.00 -23.69
CA ASP A 98 -5.64 33.15 -25.12
C ASP A 98 -6.68 34.04 -25.80
N GLU A 99 -7.97 33.78 -25.55
CA GLU A 99 -9.07 34.58 -26.08
C GLU A 99 -8.99 36.04 -25.61
N SER A 100 -8.60 36.26 -24.35
CA SER A 100 -8.41 37.59 -23.77
C SER A 100 -7.25 38.37 -24.43
N ILE A 101 -6.13 37.70 -24.72
CA ILE A 101 -5.03 38.32 -25.47
C ILE A 101 -5.50 38.73 -26.87
N GLU A 102 -6.18 37.84 -27.58
CA GLU A 102 -6.69 38.10 -28.94
C GLU A 102 -7.63 39.31 -28.95
N LYS A 103 -8.66 39.30 -28.07
CA LYS A 103 -9.61 40.41 -27.92
C LYS A 103 -8.91 41.73 -27.57
N THR A 104 -7.99 41.71 -26.60
CA THR A 104 -7.28 42.93 -26.19
C THR A 104 -6.37 43.46 -27.30
N SER A 105 -5.74 42.58 -28.07
CA SER A 105 -4.92 42.99 -29.22
C SER A 105 -5.78 43.65 -30.31
N ASN A 106 -6.97 43.10 -30.59
CA ASN A 106 -7.94 43.66 -31.53
C ASN A 106 -8.50 45.01 -31.05
N LEU A 107 -8.79 45.16 -29.75
CA LEU A 107 -9.19 46.46 -29.19
C LEU A 107 -8.08 47.51 -29.35
N ARG A 108 -6.81 47.11 -29.12
CA ARG A 108 -5.67 48.00 -29.32
C ARG A 108 -5.49 48.42 -30.77
N THR A 109 -5.76 47.56 -31.76
CA THR A 109 -5.70 47.95 -33.18
C THR A 109 -6.88 48.83 -33.56
N LEU A 110 -8.09 48.56 -33.04
CA LEU A 110 -9.29 49.36 -33.29
C LEU A 110 -9.24 50.76 -32.66
N ASN A 111 -8.54 50.93 -31.54
CA ASN A 111 -8.34 52.21 -30.88
C ASN A 111 -7.39 53.15 -31.66
N LYS A 112 -6.53 52.61 -32.54
CA LYS A 112 -5.68 53.45 -33.40
C LYS A 112 -6.56 54.23 -34.38
N SER A 113 -6.34 55.54 -34.42
CA SER A 113 -6.95 56.58 -35.28
C SER A 113 -7.88 56.10 -36.42
N ILE A 114 -9.09 56.67 -36.46
CA ILE A 114 -10.14 56.51 -37.49
C ILE A 114 -9.61 56.74 -38.93
N PHE A 115 -8.42 57.31 -39.09
CA PHE A 115 -7.75 57.55 -40.36
C PHE A 115 -6.88 56.39 -40.89
N SER A 116 -6.70 55.29 -40.15
CA SER A 116 -6.10 54.07 -40.72
C SER A 116 -7.15 53.24 -41.44
N PHE A 117 -7.37 53.50 -42.72
CA PHE A 117 -8.26 52.72 -43.59
C PHE A 117 -7.81 51.25 -43.70
N SER A 118 -8.31 50.37 -42.83
CA SER A 118 -8.13 48.92 -42.95
C SER A 118 -9.13 48.34 -43.96
N PHE A 119 -8.93 48.59 -45.26
CA PHE A 119 -9.60 47.80 -46.30
C PHE A 119 -8.99 46.39 -46.31
N GLY A 120 -9.68 45.43 -45.70
CA GLY A 120 -9.29 44.03 -45.72
C GLY A 120 -9.32 43.50 -47.16
N ASN A 121 -8.19 42.96 -47.63
CA ASN A 121 -8.06 42.42 -48.98
C ASN A 121 -9.14 41.34 -49.25
N PRO A 122 -10.09 41.54 -50.19
CA PRO A 122 -11.23 40.65 -50.41
C PRO A 122 -10.84 39.25 -50.87
N PHE A 123 -9.61 39.06 -51.35
CA PHE A 123 -9.09 37.76 -51.80
C PHE A 123 -8.56 36.86 -50.68
N ASN A 124 -8.32 37.39 -49.47
CA ASN A 124 -7.84 36.60 -48.32
C ASN A 124 -8.97 36.12 -47.39
N SER A 125 -10.22 36.53 -47.66
CA SER A 125 -11.41 36.20 -46.85
C SER A 125 -11.66 34.68 -46.75
N LYS A 126 -11.52 33.95 -47.87
CA LYS A 126 -11.68 32.49 -47.89
C LYS A 126 -10.63 31.78 -47.04
N LYS A 127 -9.36 32.18 -47.14
CA LYS A 127 -8.26 31.60 -46.36
C LYS A 127 -8.40 31.90 -44.88
N LYS A 128 -8.85 33.11 -44.50
CA LYS A 128 -9.13 33.47 -43.11
C LYS A 128 -10.27 32.63 -42.53
N ARG A 129 -11.38 32.47 -43.26
CA ARG A 129 -12.51 31.62 -42.83
C ARG A 129 -12.10 30.16 -42.66
N GLN A 130 -11.26 29.66 -43.57
CA GLN A 130 -10.75 28.29 -43.48
C GLN A 130 -9.84 28.11 -42.26
N ALA A 131 -8.92 29.04 -42.01
CA ALA A 131 -8.05 29.01 -40.82
C ALA A 131 -8.85 29.10 -39.50
N GLU A 132 -9.96 29.85 -39.48
CA GLU A 132 -10.84 29.94 -38.32
C GLU A 132 -11.58 28.61 -38.07
N LEU A 133 -12.12 27.98 -39.12
CA LEU A 133 -12.75 26.66 -39.05
C LEU A 133 -11.73 25.59 -38.60
N ASP A 134 -10.50 25.65 -39.11
CA ASP A 134 -9.43 24.72 -38.73
C ASP A 134 -9.03 24.91 -37.26
N LYS A 135 -8.91 26.15 -36.77
CA LYS A 135 -8.65 26.46 -35.36
C LYS A 135 -9.79 25.96 -34.45
N ALA A 136 -11.05 26.14 -34.87
CA ALA A 136 -12.21 25.65 -34.13
C ALA A 136 -12.22 24.11 -34.04
N LYS A 137 -11.90 23.42 -35.15
CA LYS A 137 -11.78 21.97 -35.19
C LYS A 137 -10.66 21.47 -34.27
N GLN A 138 -9.48 22.11 -34.32
CA GLN A 138 -8.35 21.77 -33.45
C GLN A 138 -8.67 21.98 -31.97
N ALA A 139 -9.34 23.08 -31.61
CA ALA A 139 -9.75 23.34 -30.23
C ALA A 139 -10.73 22.27 -29.72
N GLN A 140 -11.67 21.84 -30.55
CA GLN A 140 -12.59 20.75 -30.21
C GLN A 140 -11.85 19.42 -30.05
N GLU A 141 -10.95 19.08 -30.97
CA GLU A 141 -10.11 17.88 -30.89
C GLU A 141 -9.25 17.86 -29.61
N HIS A 142 -8.61 18.99 -29.28
CA HIS A 142 -7.88 19.15 -28.02
C HIS A 142 -8.77 18.96 -26.78
N SER A 143 -10.01 19.48 -26.80
CA SER A 143 -10.93 19.31 -25.67
C SER A 143 -11.36 17.85 -25.47
N ILE A 144 -11.52 17.10 -26.57
CA ILE A 144 -11.90 15.68 -26.54
C ILE A 144 -10.72 14.86 -26.01
N THR A 145 -9.54 15.01 -26.60
CA THR A 145 -8.33 14.27 -26.21
C THR A 145 -7.98 14.51 -24.74
N GLU A 146 -8.11 15.74 -24.26
CA GLU A 146 -7.85 16.06 -22.85
C GLU A 146 -8.90 15.47 -21.90
N SER A 147 -10.17 15.49 -22.31
CA SER A 147 -11.26 14.87 -21.55
C SER A 147 -11.08 13.35 -21.46
N GLU A 148 -10.68 12.70 -22.55
CA GLU A 148 -10.35 11.27 -22.60
C GLU A 148 -9.16 10.95 -21.70
N ARG A 149 -8.09 11.77 -21.75
CA ARG A 149 -6.92 11.62 -20.89
C ARG A 149 -7.30 11.68 -19.40
N ILE A 150 -8.07 12.69 -18.99
CA ILE A 150 -8.53 12.86 -17.61
C ILE A 150 -9.44 11.70 -17.18
N ARG A 151 -10.33 11.24 -18.07
CA ARG A 151 -11.21 10.09 -17.79
C ARG A 151 -10.39 8.82 -17.59
N ASN A 152 -9.43 8.55 -18.48
CA ASN A 152 -8.58 7.37 -18.39
C ASN A 152 -7.73 7.41 -17.11
N GLN A 153 -7.16 8.56 -16.75
CA GLN A 153 -6.39 8.72 -15.52
C GLN A 153 -7.23 8.46 -14.25
N ASN A 154 -8.46 8.99 -14.21
CA ASN A 154 -9.37 8.71 -13.10
C ASN A 154 -9.72 7.22 -13.01
N PHE A 155 -9.96 6.58 -14.15
CA PHE A 155 -10.30 5.15 -14.19
C PHE A 155 -9.13 4.30 -13.69
N GLU A 156 -7.92 4.55 -14.18
CA GLU A 156 -6.72 3.82 -13.78
C GLU A 156 -6.37 4.06 -12.30
N SER A 157 -6.52 5.29 -11.79
CA SER A 157 -6.33 5.61 -10.37
C SER A 157 -7.31 4.84 -9.48
N LYS A 158 -8.61 4.82 -9.84
CA LYS A 158 -9.61 4.03 -9.12
C LYS A 158 -9.29 2.54 -9.12
N LYS A 159 -8.90 2.00 -10.27
CA LYS A 159 -8.52 0.59 -10.41
C LYS A 159 -7.29 0.23 -9.58
N ARG A 160 -6.27 1.10 -9.53
CA ARG A 160 -5.09 0.90 -8.66
C ARG A 160 -5.48 0.85 -7.19
N ILE A 161 -6.29 1.80 -6.74
CA ILE A 161 -6.75 1.87 -5.35
C ILE A 161 -7.55 0.62 -5.02
N GLU A 162 -8.53 0.27 -5.84
CA GLU A 162 -9.36 -0.93 -5.65
C GLU A 162 -8.53 -2.22 -5.59
N ASN A 163 -7.59 -2.40 -6.52
CA ASN A 163 -6.71 -3.59 -6.51
C ASN A 163 -5.80 -3.64 -5.28
N SER A 164 -5.41 -2.48 -4.76
CA SER A 164 -4.49 -2.38 -3.62
C SER A 164 -5.20 -2.55 -2.29
N THR A 165 -6.46 -2.10 -2.18
CA THR A 165 -7.30 -2.27 -0.99
C THR A 165 -7.93 -3.66 -0.91
N ASN A 166 -8.19 -4.31 -2.06
CA ASN A 166 -8.84 -5.61 -2.12
C ASN A 166 -7.92 -6.82 -1.84
N TYR A 167 -6.91 -6.66 -0.97
CA TYR A 167 -5.99 -7.74 -0.66
C TYR A 167 -6.63 -8.88 0.15
N LYS A 168 -7.69 -8.59 0.92
CA LYS A 168 -8.39 -9.55 1.77
C LYS A 168 -9.23 -10.56 0.99
N SER A 169 -9.66 -10.25 -0.23
CA SER A 169 -10.45 -11.16 -1.06
C SER A 169 -9.68 -12.42 -1.52
N GLY A 170 -8.35 -12.40 -1.36
CA GLY A 170 -7.47 -13.57 -1.56
C GLY A 170 -7.05 -14.31 -0.28
N SER A 171 -7.26 -13.75 0.92
CA SER A 171 -7.03 -14.47 2.19
C SER A 171 -8.20 -15.41 2.43
N ARG A 172 -8.20 -16.54 1.72
CA ARG A 172 -9.00 -17.69 2.14
C ARG A 172 -8.32 -18.25 3.39
N TYR A 173 -9.13 -18.49 4.42
CA TYR A 173 -8.72 -19.27 5.57
C TYR A 173 -8.07 -20.57 5.07
N ASP A 174 -6.80 -20.76 5.40
CA ASP A 174 -6.00 -21.91 5.00
C ASP A 174 -5.84 -22.82 6.23
N PRO A 175 -6.61 -23.93 6.33
CA PRO A 175 -6.52 -24.84 7.46
C PRO A 175 -5.13 -25.46 7.61
N SER A 176 -4.30 -25.47 6.56
CA SER A 176 -2.94 -26.02 6.61
C SER A 176 -1.95 -25.15 7.40
N ARG A 177 -2.33 -23.92 7.76
CA ARG A 177 -1.52 -23.03 8.60
C ARG A 177 -1.76 -23.21 10.10
N GLN A 178 -2.71 -24.05 10.48
CA GLN A 178 -2.89 -24.44 11.88
C GLN A 178 -1.83 -25.45 12.29
N LEU A 179 -1.30 -25.31 13.49
CA LEU A 179 -0.37 -26.27 14.06
C LEU A 179 -1.09 -27.62 14.24
N THR A 180 -0.54 -28.65 13.60
CA THR A 180 -0.90 -30.04 13.93
C THR A 180 -0.50 -30.36 15.38
N LYS A 181 -1.01 -31.45 15.93
CA LYS A 181 -0.66 -31.89 17.29
C LYS A 181 0.85 -32.09 17.42
N GLU A 182 1.48 -32.74 16.44
CA GLU A 182 2.93 -33.01 16.41
C GLU A 182 3.76 -31.72 16.29
N GLU A 183 3.32 -30.74 15.49
CA GLU A 183 4.01 -29.45 15.39
C GLU A 183 3.90 -28.62 16.66
N ARG A 184 2.77 -28.72 17.35
CA ARG A 184 2.57 -28.07 18.64
C ARG A 184 3.41 -28.72 19.73
N ASP A 185 3.46 -30.05 19.76
CA ASP A 185 4.26 -30.84 20.71
C ASP A 185 5.76 -30.56 20.56
N LYS A 186 6.20 -30.05 19.41
CA LYS A 186 7.57 -29.55 19.20
C LYS A 186 7.85 -28.22 19.90
N TYR A 187 6.82 -27.43 20.16
CA TYR A 187 6.93 -26.14 20.83
C TYR A 187 6.52 -26.22 22.30
N THR A 188 5.73 -27.21 22.74
CA THR A 188 5.48 -27.47 24.16
C THR A 188 6.60 -28.30 24.77
N TYR A 189 7.00 -27.98 26.01
CA TYR A 189 8.12 -28.64 26.68
C TYR A 189 7.65 -29.56 27.83
N ASN A 190 6.57 -29.21 28.53
CA ASN A 190 6.00 -30.00 29.62
C ASN A 190 4.60 -30.52 29.25
N GLU A 191 4.21 -31.69 29.75
CA GLU A 191 2.84 -32.23 29.57
C GLU A 191 1.76 -31.36 30.24
N ASP A 192 2.15 -30.57 31.25
CA ASP A 192 1.29 -29.63 31.96
C ASP A 192 1.18 -28.24 31.27
N GLU A 193 1.93 -28.03 30.18
CA GLU A 193 1.93 -26.77 29.47
C GLU A 193 0.66 -26.61 28.62
N ASP A 194 0.05 -25.43 28.65
CA ASP A 194 -1.18 -25.17 27.92
C ASP A 194 -0.92 -25.13 26.39
N PRO A 195 -1.39 -26.14 25.63
CA PRO A 195 -1.23 -26.18 24.18
C PRO A 195 -1.92 -25.01 23.47
N GLU A 196 -2.83 -24.28 24.12
CA GLU A 196 -3.56 -23.16 23.55
C GLU A 196 -2.68 -21.92 23.32
N ILE A 197 -1.61 -21.73 24.11
CA ILE A 197 -0.72 -20.57 23.96
C ILE A 197 0.01 -20.62 22.60
N GLU A 198 0.57 -21.78 22.24
CA GLU A 198 1.28 -21.96 20.96
C GLU A 198 0.34 -21.79 19.76
N ASN A 199 -0.91 -22.23 19.90
CA ASN A 199 -1.97 -21.96 18.93
C ASN A 199 -2.18 -20.47 18.73
N GLU A 200 -2.34 -19.71 19.82
CA GLU A 200 -2.59 -18.27 19.74
C GLU A 200 -1.40 -17.53 19.14
N ILE A 201 -0.17 -17.89 19.51
CA ILE A 201 1.04 -17.32 18.91
C ILE A 201 1.04 -17.58 17.41
N ASN A 202 0.81 -18.81 16.97
CA ASN A 202 0.76 -19.17 15.56
C ASN A 202 -0.35 -18.42 14.80
N ASP A 203 -1.56 -18.33 15.36
CA ASP A 203 -2.68 -17.61 14.77
C ASP A 203 -2.39 -16.12 14.64
N ASN A 204 -1.80 -15.50 15.68
CA ASN A 204 -1.37 -14.12 15.65
C ASN A 204 -0.30 -13.90 14.56
N LEU A 205 0.68 -14.79 14.44
CA LEU A 205 1.73 -14.71 13.41
C LEU A 205 1.18 -14.85 12.00
N ASN A 206 0.21 -15.75 11.80
CA ASN A 206 -0.48 -15.90 10.52
C ASN A 206 -1.28 -14.64 10.15
N GLU A 207 -2.04 -14.06 11.09
CA GLU A 207 -2.78 -12.83 10.84
C GLU A 207 -1.84 -11.65 10.56
N ILE A 208 -0.73 -11.54 11.32
CA ILE A 208 0.32 -10.56 11.08
C ILE A 208 0.88 -10.71 9.65
N SER A 209 1.21 -11.94 9.23
CA SER A 209 1.74 -12.22 7.89
C SER A 209 0.78 -11.77 6.79
N ASP A 210 -0.50 -12.09 6.93
CA ASP A 210 -1.54 -11.71 5.97
C ASP A 210 -1.72 -10.19 5.87
N VAL A 211 -1.81 -9.50 7.01
CA VAL A 211 -1.97 -8.03 7.03
C VAL A 211 -0.70 -7.35 6.52
N VAL A 212 0.49 -7.85 6.84
CA VAL A 212 1.76 -7.32 6.30
C VAL A 212 1.82 -7.51 4.78
N GLY A 213 1.36 -8.65 4.26
CA GLY A 213 1.22 -8.87 2.82
C GLY A 213 0.26 -7.87 2.17
N GLY A 214 -0.86 -7.56 2.84
CA GLY A 214 -1.79 -6.51 2.44
C GLY A 214 -1.18 -5.10 2.46
N LEU A 215 -0.50 -4.76 3.54
CA LEU A 215 0.23 -3.50 3.70
C LEU A 215 1.28 -3.32 2.60
N LYS A 216 1.98 -4.38 2.19
CA LYS A 216 2.90 -4.34 1.06
C LYS A 216 2.18 -4.01 -0.26
N LYS A 217 1.04 -4.65 -0.54
CA LYS A 217 0.24 -4.34 -1.74
C LYS A 217 -0.24 -2.89 -1.72
N MET A 218 -0.74 -2.41 -0.58
CA MET A 218 -1.11 -1.01 -0.40
C MET A 218 0.09 -0.08 -0.58
N ALA A 219 1.25 -0.38 0.01
CA ALA A 219 2.44 0.45 -0.13
C ALA A 219 2.88 0.61 -1.59
N LEU A 220 2.88 -0.48 -2.36
CA LEU A 220 3.19 -0.45 -3.80
C LEU A 220 2.15 0.37 -4.57
N GLY A 221 0.86 0.17 -4.29
CA GLY A 221 -0.21 0.95 -4.91
C GLY A 221 -0.14 2.45 -4.59
N MET A 222 0.17 2.81 -3.34
CA MET A 222 0.39 4.20 -2.91
C MET A 222 1.58 4.79 -3.66
N GLY A 223 2.69 4.06 -3.78
CA GLY A 223 3.87 4.51 -4.52
C GLY A 223 3.55 4.84 -5.99
N GLN A 224 2.88 3.92 -6.69
CA GLN A 224 2.46 4.13 -8.08
C GLN A 224 1.48 5.30 -8.25
N GLU A 225 0.55 5.44 -7.30
CA GLU A 225 -0.40 6.55 -7.32
C GLU A 225 0.30 7.89 -7.10
N LEU A 226 1.23 7.98 -6.15
CA LEU A 226 2.03 9.18 -5.90
C LEU A 226 2.89 9.56 -7.11
N GLU A 227 3.54 8.61 -7.77
CA GLU A 227 4.29 8.87 -9.01
C GLU A 227 3.40 9.43 -10.12
N THR A 228 2.20 8.87 -10.28
CA THR A 228 1.23 9.34 -11.27
C THR A 228 0.76 10.76 -10.96
N GLN A 229 0.45 11.04 -9.69
CA GLN A 229 0.03 12.36 -9.21
C GLN A 229 1.15 13.40 -9.35
N ASN A 230 2.40 13.04 -9.04
CA ASN A 230 3.57 13.90 -9.23
C ASN A 230 3.75 14.29 -10.70
N ALA A 231 3.63 13.32 -11.62
CA ALA A 231 3.67 13.60 -13.05
C ALA A 231 2.52 14.52 -13.50
N GLN A 232 1.32 14.38 -12.91
CA GLN A 232 0.19 15.29 -13.17
C GLN A 232 0.44 16.70 -12.64
N LEU A 233 0.95 16.83 -11.42
CA LEU A 233 1.30 18.11 -10.82
C LEU A 233 2.29 18.89 -11.68
N ASN A 234 3.34 18.23 -12.21
CA ASN A 234 4.31 18.88 -13.09
C ASN A 234 3.67 19.43 -14.38
N ARG A 235 2.70 18.69 -14.95
CA ARG A 235 1.95 19.17 -16.12
C ARG A 235 1.06 20.35 -15.78
N ILE A 236 0.32 20.26 -14.67
CA ILE A 236 -0.53 21.35 -14.18
C ILE A 236 0.32 22.60 -13.94
N GLN A 237 1.45 22.47 -13.26
CA GLN A 237 2.38 23.57 -13.01
C GLN A 237 2.82 24.25 -14.32
N SER A 238 3.26 23.46 -15.30
CA SER A 238 3.69 24.00 -16.60
C SER A 238 2.56 24.76 -17.32
N LYS A 239 1.34 24.22 -17.30
CA LYS A 239 0.16 24.88 -17.87
C LYS A 239 -0.22 26.15 -17.10
N THR A 240 -0.10 26.12 -15.77
CA THR A 240 -0.37 27.27 -14.91
C THR A 240 0.63 28.40 -15.17
N ASP A 241 1.92 28.09 -15.35
CA ASP A 241 2.95 29.08 -15.67
C ASP A 241 2.68 29.75 -17.03
N ASP A 242 2.35 28.97 -18.06
CA ASP A 242 1.92 29.49 -19.37
C ASP A 242 0.69 30.41 -19.26
N THR A 243 -0.34 29.92 -18.56
CA THR A 243 -1.58 30.68 -18.33
C THR A 243 -1.30 31.99 -17.60
N SER A 244 -0.43 31.97 -16.59
CA SER A 244 -0.01 33.15 -15.81
C SER A 244 0.69 34.17 -16.70
N ALA A 245 1.64 33.73 -17.54
CA ALA A 245 2.33 34.58 -18.50
C ALA A 245 1.35 35.24 -19.49
N LYS A 246 0.37 34.47 -20.00
CA LYS A 246 -0.68 34.98 -20.88
C LYS A 246 -1.56 36.03 -20.22
N ILE A 247 -1.97 35.79 -18.98
CA ILE A 247 -2.75 36.76 -18.19
C ILE A 247 -1.94 38.05 -18.01
N ALA A 248 -0.65 37.96 -17.69
CA ALA A 248 0.22 39.13 -17.55
C ALA A 248 0.34 39.94 -18.85
N ILE A 249 0.46 39.26 -20.00
CA ILE A 249 0.46 39.90 -21.33
C ILE A 249 -0.87 40.61 -21.59
N SER A 250 -2.00 39.93 -21.36
CA SER A 250 -3.33 40.52 -21.54
C SER A 250 -3.52 41.76 -20.66
N GLN A 251 -3.14 41.68 -19.39
CA GLN A 251 -3.19 42.80 -18.45
C GLN A 251 -2.33 43.98 -18.91
N HIS A 252 -1.14 43.72 -19.44
CA HIS A 252 -0.27 44.75 -20.00
C HIS A 252 -0.86 45.37 -21.28
N HIS A 253 -1.50 44.59 -22.15
CA HIS A 253 -2.21 45.12 -23.32
C HIS A 253 -3.39 46.01 -22.90
N LEU A 254 -4.18 45.60 -21.90
CA LEU A 254 -5.31 46.38 -21.38
C LEU A 254 -4.86 47.74 -20.87
N ARG A 255 -3.75 47.81 -20.12
CA ARG A 255 -3.17 49.08 -19.65
C ARG A 255 -2.72 50.03 -20.76
N LYS A 256 -2.51 49.52 -21.98
CA LYS A 256 -2.05 50.31 -23.14
C LYS A 256 -3.19 50.78 -24.04
N ILE A 257 -4.42 50.38 -23.77
CA ILE A 257 -5.61 50.90 -24.44
C ILE A 257 -6.02 52.16 -23.66
N LYS A 258 -6.02 53.32 -24.34
CA LYS A 258 -6.42 54.63 -23.78
C LYS A 258 -7.68 55.13 -24.44
#